data_AF-A0A2E2HPF8-F1
#
_entry.id   AF-A0A2E2HPF8-F1
#
_cell.length_a   1.000
_cell.length_b   1.000
_cell.length_c   1.000
_cell.angle_alpha   90.00
_cell.angle_beta   90.00
_cell.angle_gamma   90.00
#
_symmetry.space_group_name_H-M   'P 1'
#
loop_
_entity.id
_entity.type
_entity.pdbx_description
1 polymer ?
#
loop_
_entity_poly.entity_id
_entity_poly.type
_entity_poly.pdbx_seq_one_letter_code
_entity_poly.pdbx_strand_id
1 'polypeptide(L)'
;MIEAMSDGAVAAGLPRDLATPLAAQTLLGAAKMVLETGEHPGKLKDMVTSPGGTTIEGLHEMEAAGVRGGLMNAVRAASDKAANLS
;
A
#
# COMPACT_ATOMS: atom_id res chain seq x y z
N MET A 1 -4.24 0.28 6.49
CA MET A 1 -2.96 0.49 5.77
C MET A 1 -2.00 1.35 6.58
N ILE A 2 -2.33 2.60 6.93
CA ILE A 2 -1.43 3.49 7.72
C ILE A 2 -1.01 2.84 9.04
N GLU A 3 -1.96 2.34 9.83
CA GLU A 3 -1.68 1.67 11.11
C GLU A 3 -0.75 0.46 10.93
N ALA A 4 -1.07 -0.46 10.02
CA ALA A 4 -0.23 -1.62 9.73
C ALA A 4 1.18 -1.26 9.26
N MET A 5 1.33 -0.22 8.42
CA MET A 5 2.64 0.29 7.99
C MET A 5 3.40 0.94 9.14
N SER A 6 2.70 1.68 10.02
CA SER A 6 3.27 2.26 11.23
C SER A 6 3.74 1.18 12.21
N ASP A 7 2.96 0.11 12.39
CA ASP A 7 3.35 -1.05 13.22
C ASP A 7 4.56 -1.76 12.66
N GLY A 8 4.61 -1.99 11.33
CA GLY A 8 5.78 -2.54 10.67
C GLY A 8 7.03 -1.67 10.83
N ALA A 9 6.88 -0.35 10.73
CA ALA A 9 7.95 0.60 10.98
C ALA A 9 8.45 0.55 12.44
N VAL A 10 7.56 0.46 13.43
CA VAL A 10 7.92 0.29 14.84
C VAL A 10 8.62 -1.05 15.07
N ALA A 11 8.14 -2.13 14.47
CA ALA A 11 8.80 -3.44 14.52
C ALA A 11 10.21 -3.40 13.91
N ALA A 12 10.44 -2.55 12.91
CA ALA A 12 11.75 -2.29 12.32
C ALA A 12 12.61 -1.27 13.11
N GLY A 13 12.12 -0.77 14.25
CA GLY A 13 12.89 0.08 15.18
C GLY A 13 12.58 1.58 15.13
N LEU A 14 11.58 2.03 14.36
CA LEU A 14 11.18 3.43 14.35
C LEU A 14 10.36 3.81 15.60
N PRO A 15 10.55 5.02 16.16
CA PRO A 15 9.62 5.59 17.13
C PRO A 15 8.21 5.73 16.56
N ARG A 16 7.18 5.46 17.36
CA ARG A 16 5.76 5.49 16.92
C ARG A 16 5.31 6.85 16.40
N ASP A 17 5.75 7.91 17.06
CA ASP A 17 5.47 9.30 16.72
C ASP A 17 6.05 9.70 15.36
N LEU A 18 7.11 9.03 14.91
CA LEU A 18 7.66 9.17 13.56
C LEU A 18 7.04 8.17 12.56
N ALA A 19 6.76 6.93 13.00
CA ALA A 19 6.26 5.86 12.14
C ALA A 19 4.90 6.20 11.49
N THR A 20 3.95 6.73 12.26
CA THR A 20 2.60 7.02 11.74
C THR A 20 2.60 8.15 10.69
N PRO A 21 3.25 9.31 10.93
CA PRO A 21 3.35 10.35 9.91
C PRO A 21 4.07 9.88 8.64
N LEU A 22 5.15 9.10 8.76
CA LEU A 22 5.85 8.54 7.60
C LEU A 22 4.94 7.63 6.79
N ALA A 23 4.25 6.69 7.44
CA ALA A 23 3.30 5.79 6.76
C ALA A 23 2.19 6.56 6.02
N ALA A 24 1.61 7.58 6.66
CA ALA A 24 0.60 8.43 6.06
C ALA A 24 1.14 9.21 4.84
N GLN A 25 2.32 9.83 4.99
CA GLN A 25 2.95 10.62 3.94
C GLN A 25 3.38 9.74 2.75
N THR A 26 3.84 8.52 3.00
CA THR A 26 4.18 7.54 1.95
C THR A 26 2.94 7.20 1.11
N LEU A 27 1.80 6.90 1.75
CA LEU A 27 0.56 6.61 1.02
C LEU A 27 0.03 7.84 0.27
N LEU A 28 0.11 9.02 0.87
CA LEU A 28 -0.25 10.28 0.20
C LEU A 28 0.60 10.51 -1.05
N GLY A 29 1.92 10.36 -0.94
CA GLY A 29 2.85 10.50 -2.06
C GLY A 29 2.57 9.50 -3.17
N ALA A 30 2.34 8.22 -2.83
CA ALA A 30 1.99 7.19 -3.79
C ALA A 30 0.68 7.50 -4.54
N ALA A 31 -0.35 7.93 -3.82
CA ALA A 31 -1.62 8.32 -4.44
C ALA A 31 -1.45 9.54 -5.37
N LYS A 32 -0.70 10.56 -4.93
CA LYS A 32 -0.40 11.74 -5.75
C LYS A 32 0.34 11.36 -7.03
N MET A 33 1.35 10.49 -6.96
CA MET A 33 2.06 10.03 -8.17
C MET A 33 1.11 9.45 -9.21
N VAL A 34 0.15 8.60 -8.80
CA VAL A 34 -0.84 8.03 -9.73
C VAL A 34 -1.71 9.13 -10.35
N LEU A 35 -2.25 10.02 -9.52
CA LEU A 35 -3.21 11.04 -9.96
C LEU A 35 -2.57 12.14 -10.83
N GLU A 36 -1.35 12.55 -10.48
CA GLU A 36 -0.66 13.67 -11.14
C GLU A 36 0.07 13.24 -12.41
N THR A 37 0.60 12.01 -12.46
CA THR A 37 1.31 11.53 -13.66
C THR A 37 0.37 10.90 -14.70
N GLY A 38 -0.77 10.34 -14.27
CA GLY A 38 -1.66 9.56 -15.13
C GLY A 38 -1.05 8.25 -15.63
N GLU A 39 0.12 7.86 -15.12
CA GLU A 39 0.82 6.65 -15.53
C GLU A 39 0.18 5.39 -14.92
N HIS A 40 0.32 4.27 -15.63
CA HIS A 40 -0.19 3.00 -15.13
C HIS A 40 0.51 2.62 -13.79
N PRO A 41 -0.22 2.22 -12.73
CA PRO A 41 0.38 1.89 -11.44
C PRO A 41 1.47 0.82 -11.50
N GLY A 42 1.37 -0.13 -12.44
CA GLY A 42 2.42 -1.12 -12.69
C GLY A 42 3.75 -0.47 -13.11
N LYS A 43 3.72 0.54 -13.97
CA LYS A 43 4.90 1.28 -14.42
C LYS A 43 5.47 2.12 -13.26
N LEU A 44 4.63 2.79 -12.49
CA LEU A 44 5.05 3.54 -11.30
C LEU A 44 5.75 2.63 -10.27
N LYS A 45 5.19 1.44 -10.03
CA LYS A 45 5.80 0.40 -9.19
C LYS A 45 7.17 0.00 -9.75
N ASP A 46 7.28 -0.29 -11.05
CA ASP A 46 8.56 -0.69 -11.66
C ASP A 46 9.63 0.41 -11.54
N MET A 47 9.25 1.69 -11.66
CA MET A 47 10.18 2.83 -11.53
C MET A 47 10.83 2.96 -10.15
N VAL A 48 10.20 2.46 -9.09
CA VAL A 48 10.73 2.51 -7.70
C VAL A 48 11.27 1.17 -7.21
N THR A 49 11.36 0.17 -8.09
CA THR A 49 11.72 -1.20 -7.75
C THR A 49 13.03 -1.59 -8.43
N SER A 50 14.14 -1.38 -7.72
CA SER A 50 15.46 -1.79 -8.21
C SER A 50 15.69 -3.31 -8.10
N PRO A 51 16.49 -3.91 -9.01
CA PRO A 51 16.87 -5.32 -8.91
C PRO A 51 17.56 -5.65 -7.58
N GLY A 52 17.02 -6.61 -6.83
CA GLY A 52 17.55 -7.03 -5.51
C GLY A 52 17.46 -5.96 -4.42
N GLY A 53 16.67 -4.90 -4.62
CA GLY A 53 16.50 -3.81 -3.66
C GLY A 53 15.48 -4.11 -2.56
N THR A 54 15.43 -3.25 -1.55
CA THR A 54 14.49 -3.39 -0.42
C THR A 54 13.02 -3.33 -0.85
N THR A 55 12.69 -2.54 -1.88
CA THR A 55 11.32 -2.45 -2.41
C THR A 55 10.83 -3.78 -2.98
N ILE A 56 11.65 -4.51 -3.74
CA ILE A 56 11.20 -5.77 -4.35
C ILE A 56 10.99 -6.87 -3.31
N GLU A 57 11.82 -6.91 -2.27
CA GLU A 57 11.64 -7.84 -1.13
C GLU A 57 10.33 -7.56 -0.39
N GLY A 58 10.04 -6.28 -0.10
CA GLY A 58 8.78 -5.88 0.51
C GLY A 58 7.57 -6.20 -0.37
N LEU A 59 7.67 -5.96 -1.68
CA LEU A 59 6.62 -6.33 -2.64
C LEU A 59 6.41 -7.85 -2.68
N HIS A 60 7.48 -8.65 -2.65
CA HIS A 60 7.39 -10.11 -2.65
C HIS A 60 6.57 -10.62 -1.46
N GLU A 61 6.85 -10.14 -0.25
CA GLU A 61 6.08 -10.48 0.95
C GLU A 61 4.60 -10.06 0.84
N MET A 62 4.32 -8.89 0.27
CA MET A 62 2.94 -8.44 0.03
C MET A 62 2.19 -9.33 -0.97
N GLU A 63 2.85 -9.82 -2.01
CA GLU A 63 2.26 -10.77 -2.96
C GLU A 63 2.03 -12.13 -2.29
N ALA A 64 2.99 -12.63 -1.50
CA ALA A 64 2.86 -13.88 -0.74
C ALA A 64 1.71 -13.83 0.26
N ALA A 65 1.49 -12.67 0.90
CA ALA A 65 0.37 -12.42 1.80
C ALA A 65 -0.97 -12.17 1.07
N GLY A 66 -0.99 -12.15 -0.27
CA GLY A 66 -2.21 -12.00 -1.06
C GLY A 66 -2.88 -10.63 -0.95
N VAL A 67 -2.11 -9.56 -0.67
CA VAL A 67 -2.65 -8.22 -0.37
C VAL A 67 -3.57 -7.70 -1.48
N ARG A 68 -3.21 -7.87 -2.75
CA ARG A 68 -4.05 -7.42 -3.89
C ARG A 68 -5.41 -8.10 -3.89
N GLY A 69 -5.43 -9.42 -3.69
CA GLY A 69 -6.67 -10.20 -3.63
C GLY A 69 -7.54 -9.76 -2.45
N GLY A 70 -6.94 -9.54 -1.28
CA GLY A 70 -7.63 -9.02 -0.09
C GLY A 70 -8.30 -7.67 -0.35
N LEU A 71 -7.59 -6.72 -0.96
CA LEU A 71 -8.13 -5.40 -1.29
C LEU A 71 -9.27 -5.47 -2.32
N MET A 72 -9.11 -6.28 -3.37
CA MET A 72 -10.16 -6.49 -4.37
C MET A 72 -11.44 -7.08 -3.74
N ASN A 73 -11.28 -8.08 -2.87
CA ASN A 73 -12.40 -8.70 -2.17
C ASN A 73 -13.10 -7.74 -1.23
N ALA A 74 -12.34 -6.89 -0.51
CA ALA A 74 -12.91 -5.88 0.37
C ALA A 74 -13.81 -4.88 -0.39
N VAL A 75 -13.34 -4.38 -1.54
CA VAL A 75 -14.13 -3.45 -2.39
C VAL A 75 -15.40 -4.13 -2.90
N ARG A 76 -15.31 -5.36 -3.40
CA ARG A 76 -16.47 -6.13 -3.88
C ARG A 76 -17.50 -6.35 -2.79
N ALA A 77 -17.07 -6.85 -1.64
CA ALA A 77 -17.96 -7.10 -0.51
C ALA A 77 -18.67 -5.83 -0.03
N ALA A 78 -17.98 -4.69 -0.01
CA ALA A 78 -18.59 -3.41 0.32
C ALA A 78 -19.63 -2.97 -0.73
N SER A 79 -19.33 -3.12 -2.03
CA SER A 79 -20.26 -2.85 -3.12
C SER A 79 -21.50 -3.73 -3.07
N ASP A 80 -21.33 -5.04 -2.90
CA ASP A 80 -22.43 -6.00 -2.80
C ASP A 80 -23.33 -5.67 -1.61
N LYS A 81 -22.74 -5.31 -0.47
CA LYS A 81 -23.53 -4.89 0.70
C LYS A 81 -24.30 -3.61 0.42
N ALA A 82 -23.68 -2.62 -0.23
CA ALA A 82 -24.33 -1.34 -0.55
C ALA A 82 -25.54 -1.54 -1.48
N ALA A 83 -25.44 -2.40 -2.49
CA ALA A 83 -26.54 -2.72 -3.40
C ALA A 83 -27.72 -3.42 -2.71
N ASN A 84 -27.48 -4.07 -1.57
CA ASN A 84 -28.52 -4.72 -0.76
C ASN A 84 -29.07 -3.83 0.38
N LEU A 85 -28.60 -2.58 0.48
CA LEU A 85 -29.11 -1.58 1.43
C LEU A 85 -30.04 -0.55 0.78
N SER A 86 -30.07 -0.50 -0.56
CA SER A 86 -30.99 0.28 -1.39
C SER A 86 -32.27 -0.49 -1.70
#